data_AF-A0A4Q7FX93-F1
#
_entry.id   AF-A0A4Q7FX93-F1
#
_cell.length_a   1.000
_cell.length_b   1.000
_cell.length_c   1.000
_cell.angle_alpha   90.00
_cell.angle_beta   90.00
_cell.angle_gamma   90.00
#
_symmetry.space_group_name_H-M   'P 1'
#
loop_
_entity.id
_entity.type
_entity.pdbx_description
1 polymer ?
#
loop_
_entity_poly.entity_id
_entity_poly.type
_entity_poly.pdbx_seq_one_letter_code
_entity_poly.pdbx_strand_id
1 'polypeptide(L)'
;MTTTSDQQLDFAPDDDAPIGYMKRTRDYYAAIGYTTPYRWAHYTSAPFQPLRKSLAESRVAIITTAAPFDPAKGDQGPGAKYNGGAKFYQVYDGDTSKQHDLRISHIAYDRVHSSAEDSGTWFPLPQLRRLAQEGRIGEIAPRFFGAPTNRSHRVTIETDAPDILARCRADGVDAAVLVPNCPVCHQTVSLVARHLEANGISTVVMGCAKDIVEHAAVPRFLFSDFPLGNSAGKPQDPASQAFTFELALRVLESAPGPQTTVQSPLRWSADPSWKRDYSNADALSAEELARLRRDFDAQKEIAKGIRESAA
;
A
#
# COMPACT_ATOMS: atom_id res chain seq x y z
N MET A 1 2.88 -13.97 31.21
CA MET A 1 2.98 -13.31 32.52
C MET A 1 4.33 -12.61 32.55
N THR A 2 4.35 -11.31 32.28
CA THR A 2 5.54 -10.47 32.47
C THR A 2 5.79 -10.34 33.97
N THR A 3 6.98 -10.72 34.41
CA THR A 3 7.41 -10.57 35.81
C THR A 3 7.51 -9.08 36.14
N THR A 4 7.23 -8.72 37.40
CA THR A 4 7.27 -7.35 37.91
C THR A 4 8.63 -6.65 37.71
N SER A 5 9.70 -7.41 37.43
CA SER A 5 11.02 -6.86 37.08
C SER A 5 11.07 -6.17 35.72
N ASP A 6 10.30 -6.65 34.74
CA ASP A 6 10.42 -6.19 33.35
C ASP A 6 9.71 -4.85 33.14
N GLN A 7 8.68 -4.59 33.97
CA GLN A 7 7.98 -3.30 34.01
C GLN A 7 8.87 -2.15 34.51
N GLN A 8 9.97 -2.46 35.22
CA GLN A 8 10.92 -1.44 35.71
C GLN A 8 11.97 -1.05 34.65
N LEU A 9 12.08 -1.80 33.55
CA LEU A 9 13.12 -1.62 32.53
C LEU A 9 12.64 -0.83 31.30
N ASP A 10 11.42 -0.25 31.36
CA ASP A 10 10.82 0.57 30.29
C ASP A 10 10.79 -0.14 28.91
N PHE A 11 10.59 -1.45 28.91
CA PHE A 11 10.43 -2.21 27.68
C PHE A 11 9.11 -1.85 27.00
N ALA A 12 9.14 -1.77 25.66
CA ALA A 12 7.94 -1.60 24.87
C ALA A 12 6.99 -2.80 25.08
N PRO A 13 5.66 -2.56 25.11
CA PRO A 13 4.69 -3.65 25.22
C PRO A 13 4.74 -4.55 23.98
N ASP A 14 4.35 -5.82 24.12
CA ASP A 14 4.38 -6.80 23.02
C ASP A 14 3.60 -6.33 21.77
N ASP A 15 2.49 -5.62 21.96
CA ASP A 15 1.70 -5.07 20.86
C ASP A 15 2.41 -3.93 20.12
N ASP A 16 3.51 -3.37 20.65
CA ASP A 16 4.28 -2.35 19.94
C ASP A 16 5.04 -2.93 18.73
N ALA A 17 5.18 -4.26 18.64
CA ALA A 17 5.70 -4.90 17.44
C ALA A 17 4.80 -4.64 16.21
N PRO A 18 5.36 -4.50 14.99
CA PRO A 18 4.57 -4.43 13.77
C PRO A 18 3.65 -5.64 13.58
N ILE A 19 2.48 -5.42 13.00
CA ILE A 19 1.55 -6.52 12.70
C ILE A 19 2.17 -7.46 11.67
N GLY A 20 2.27 -8.75 12.00
CA GLY A 20 2.56 -9.82 11.03
C GLY A 20 1.36 -10.12 10.14
N TYR A 21 1.08 -9.26 9.15
CA TYR A 21 -0.10 -9.32 8.30
C TYR A 21 -0.27 -10.67 7.58
N MET A 22 0.81 -11.34 7.15
CA MET A 22 0.71 -12.64 6.50
C MET A 22 0.14 -13.71 7.44
N LYS A 23 0.61 -13.75 8.69
CA LYS A 23 0.06 -14.65 9.73
C LYS A 23 -1.35 -14.23 10.12
N ARG A 24 -1.54 -12.95 10.44
CA ARG A 24 -2.83 -12.39 10.87
C ARG A 24 -3.94 -12.68 9.86
N THR A 25 -3.70 -12.41 8.58
CA THR A 25 -4.68 -12.66 7.52
C THR A 25 -4.92 -14.15 7.30
N ARG A 26 -3.87 -15.00 7.29
CA ARG A 26 -4.04 -16.46 7.19
C ARG A 26 -4.93 -17.00 8.30
N ASP A 27 -4.64 -16.64 9.55
CA ASP A 27 -5.34 -17.15 10.72
C ASP A 27 -6.80 -16.65 10.73
N TYR A 28 -7.04 -15.37 10.38
CA TYR A 28 -8.37 -14.80 10.19
C TYR A 28 -9.21 -15.54 9.13
N TYR A 29 -8.65 -15.76 7.94
CA TYR A 29 -9.37 -16.43 6.86
C TYR A 29 -9.64 -17.91 7.19
N ALA A 30 -8.72 -18.59 7.87
CA ALA A 30 -8.95 -19.93 8.37
C ALA A 30 -10.11 -19.97 9.38
N ALA A 31 -10.16 -19.02 10.32
CA ALA A 31 -11.22 -18.92 11.33
C ALA A 31 -12.62 -18.70 10.72
N ILE A 32 -12.72 -17.96 9.62
CA ILE A 32 -14.00 -17.78 8.89
C ILE A 32 -14.24 -18.84 7.79
N GLY A 33 -13.44 -19.92 7.74
CA GLY A 33 -13.71 -21.12 6.95
C GLY A 33 -12.99 -21.25 5.60
N TYR A 34 -11.98 -20.42 5.32
CA TYR A 34 -11.14 -20.51 4.11
C TYR A 34 -9.79 -21.14 4.46
N THR A 35 -9.66 -22.45 4.22
CA THR A 35 -8.50 -23.23 4.66
C THR A 35 -7.35 -23.26 3.66
N THR A 36 -7.55 -22.81 2.42
CA THR A 36 -6.47 -22.65 1.45
C THR A 36 -5.74 -21.33 1.70
N PRO A 37 -4.51 -21.34 2.22
CA PRO A 37 -3.80 -20.11 2.54
C PRO A 37 -3.45 -19.35 1.26
N TYR A 38 -3.52 -18.02 1.32
CA TYR A 38 -3.00 -17.18 0.25
C TYR A 38 -1.48 -17.37 0.14
N ARG A 39 -1.01 -17.75 -1.04
CA ARG A 39 0.42 -17.89 -1.32
C ARG A 39 1.01 -16.53 -1.66
N TRP A 40 1.75 -15.94 -0.73
CA TRP A 40 2.48 -14.69 -0.97
C TRP A 40 3.62 -14.91 -1.97
N ALA A 41 3.91 -13.88 -2.78
CA ALA A 41 5.10 -13.85 -3.61
C ALA A 41 6.33 -13.71 -2.70
N HIS A 42 7.30 -14.59 -2.90
CA HIS A 42 8.54 -14.64 -2.11
C HIS A 42 9.74 -14.55 -3.03
N TYR A 43 10.68 -13.67 -2.69
CA TYR A 43 11.95 -13.55 -3.37
C TYR A 43 13.08 -13.42 -2.35
N THR A 44 14.25 -13.99 -2.66
CA THR A 44 15.42 -13.95 -1.78
C THR A 44 16.43 -12.86 -2.17
N SER A 45 16.20 -12.17 -3.29
CA SER A 45 17.02 -11.07 -3.80
C SER A 45 16.15 -10.06 -4.55
N ALA A 46 16.58 -8.79 -4.58
CA ALA A 46 15.91 -7.72 -5.34
C ALA A 46 16.80 -7.15 -6.44
N PRO A 47 16.24 -6.79 -7.62
CA PRO A 47 16.92 -5.91 -8.55
C PRO A 47 17.17 -4.55 -7.88
N PHE A 48 18.24 -3.87 -8.26
CA PHE A 48 18.57 -2.56 -7.70
C PHE A 48 19.14 -1.66 -8.78
N GLN A 49 18.39 -0.62 -9.12
CA GLN A 49 18.79 0.49 -9.94
C GLN A 49 19.12 1.67 -9.02
N PRO A 50 20.39 2.08 -8.90
CA PRO A 50 20.76 3.35 -8.29
C PRO A 50 20.16 4.52 -9.07
N LEU A 51 19.85 5.62 -8.38
CA LEU A 51 19.50 6.87 -9.05
C LEU A 51 20.65 7.30 -9.96
N ARG A 52 20.32 7.66 -11.21
CA ARG A 52 21.32 8.06 -12.23
C ARG A 52 21.68 9.55 -12.16
N LYS A 53 20.81 10.35 -11.57
CA LYS A 53 20.92 11.79 -11.38
C LYS A 53 20.28 12.17 -10.05
N SER A 54 20.54 13.37 -9.58
CA SER A 54 19.94 13.86 -8.34
C SER A 54 18.41 13.90 -8.46
N LEU A 55 17.69 13.86 -7.34
CA LEU A 55 16.23 14.02 -7.40
C LEU A 55 15.82 15.37 -8.00
N ALA A 56 16.58 16.43 -7.73
CA ALA A 56 16.38 17.78 -8.30
C ALA A 56 16.50 17.83 -9.83
N GLU A 57 17.03 16.79 -10.47
CA GLU A 57 17.09 16.64 -11.93
C GLU A 57 16.16 15.52 -12.44
N SER A 58 15.51 14.79 -11.53
CA SER A 58 14.71 13.61 -11.84
C SER A 58 13.24 13.92 -12.04
N ARG A 59 12.63 13.18 -12.98
CA ARG A 59 11.18 13.07 -13.12
C ARG A 59 10.65 11.95 -12.25
N VAL A 60 9.75 12.29 -11.33
CA VAL A 60 9.18 11.34 -10.36
C VAL A 60 7.70 11.06 -10.63
N ALA A 61 7.31 9.79 -10.64
CA ALA A 61 5.92 9.34 -10.78
C ALA A 61 5.37 8.77 -9.47
N ILE A 62 4.04 8.85 -9.30
CA ILE A 62 3.31 8.06 -8.29
C ILE A 62 2.67 6.87 -8.98
N ILE A 63 2.80 5.70 -8.35
CA ILE A 63 2.02 4.51 -8.67
C ILE A 63 1.18 4.16 -7.44
N THR A 64 -0.14 4.23 -7.55
CA THR A 64 -1.06 3.96 -6.45
C THR A 64 -1.89 2.71 -6.71
N THR A 65 -2.46 2.16 -5.65
CA THR A 65 -3.52 1.15 -5.73
C THR A 65 -4.90 1.73 -5.42
N ALA A 66 -5.02 3.05 -5.23
CA ALA A 66 -6.31 3.70 -5.08
C ALA A 66 -7.12 3.61 -6.39
N ALA A 67 -8.44 3.63 -6.27
CA ALA A 67 -9.37 3.52 -7.39
C ALA A 67 -10.01 4.89 -7.67
N PRO A 68 -10.24 5.27 -8.93
CA PRO A 68 -11.04 6.46 -9.24
C PRO A 68 -12.45 6.31 -8.69
N PHE A 69 -12.97 7.37 -8.06
CA PHE A 69 -14.38 7.42 -7.67
C PHE A 69 -15.28 7.39 -8.90
N ASP A 70 -16.32 6.56 -8.84
CA ASP A 70 -17.34 6.46 -9.88
C ASP A 70 -18.74 6.52 -9.27
N PRO A 71 -19.51 7.61 -9.43
CA PRO A 71 -20.82 7.75 -8.82
C PRO A 71 -21.83 6.69 -9.30
N ALA A 72 -21.60 6.06 -10.46
CA ALA A 72 -22.46 4.99 -10.96
C ALA A 72 -22.25 3.65 -10.23
N LYS A 73 -21.16 3.53 -9.44
CA LYS A 73 -20.80 2.30 -8.72
C LYS A 73 -21.27 2.29 -7.27
N GLY A 74 -22.11 3.23 -6.86
CA GLY A 74 -22.65 3.31 -5.50
C GLY A 74 -21.69 3.96 -4.51
N ASP A 75 -22.00 3.83 -3.22
CA ASP A 75 -21.25 4.52 -2.16
C ASP A 75 -19.82 3.98 -2.02
N GLN A 76 -18.87 4.93 -1.95
CA GLN A 76 -17.43 4.76 -1.87
C GLN A 76 -16.80 5.78 -0.89
N GLY A 77 -17.65 6.50 -0.14
CA GLY A 77 -17.21 7.55 0.79
C GLY A 77 -16.70 7.02 2.14
N PRO A 78 -16.36 7.94 3.06
CA PRO A 78 -16.04 7.61 4.45
C PRO A 78 -17.12 6.74 5.10
N GLY A 79 -16.71 5.65 5.74
CA GLY A 79 -17.64 4.70 6.38
C GLY A 79 -18.46 3.83 5.42
N ALA A 80 -18.36 4.01 4.10
CA ALA A 80 -19.06 3.19 3.12
C ALA A 80 -18.73 1.70 3.31
N LYS A 81 -19.72 0.81 3.18
CA LYS A 81 -19.48 -0.65 3.22
C LYS A 81 -18.54 -1.05 2.08
N TYR A 82 -17.82 -2.17 2.27
CA TYR A 82 -16.98 -2.67 1.19
C TYR A 82 -17.81 -2.95 -0.07
N ASN A 83 -17.33 -2.40 -1.19
CA ASN A 83 -17.96 -2.47 -2.49
C ASN A 83 -16.93 -2.97 -3.52
N GLY A 84 -17.01 -4.26 -3.86
CA GLY A 84 -16.11 -4.87 -4.83
C GLY A 84 -16.24 -4.32 -6.25
N GLY A 85 -17.36 -3.67 -6.59
CA GLY A 85 -17.59 -3.12 -7.93
C GLY A 85 -16.85 -1.82 -8.21
N ALA A 86 -16.52 -1.06 -7.16
CA ALA A 86 -15.73 0.18 -7.22
C ALA A 86 -14.23 -0.05 -7.50
N LYS A 87 -13.81 -1.29 -7.74
CA LYS A 87 -12.43 -1.61 -8.14
C LYS A 87 -12.21 -1.35 -9.63
N PHE A 88 -10.94 -1.39 -10.00
CA PHE A 88 -10.45 -1.41 -11.37
C PHE A 88 -9.60 -2.66 -11.58
N TYR A 89 -9.63 -3.20 -12.80
CA TYR A 89 -9.02 -4.49 -13.14
C TYR A 89 -7.89 -4.38 -14.17
N GLN A 90 -7.70 -3.20 -14.76
CA GLN A 90 -6.66 -2.88 -15.73
C GLN A 90 -5.89 -1.65 -15.23
N VAL A 91 -4.64 -1.51 -15.63
CA VAL A 91 -3.85 -0.30 -15.34
C VAL A 91 -4.57 0.92 -15.89
N TYR A 92 -4.65 1.98 -15.08
CA TYR A 92 -5.15 3.27 -15.51
C TYR A 92 -4.09 4.35 -15.29
N ASP A 93 -4.27 5.49 -15.92
CA ASP A 93 -3.44 6.68 -15.73
C ASP A 93 -4.29 7.93 -15.46
N GLY A 94 -3.69 8.94 -14.84
CA GLY A 94 -4.35 10.22 -14.63
C GLY A 94 -3.38 11.39 -14.68
N ASP A 95 -3.86 12.52 -15.21
CA ASP A 95 -3.10 13.76 -15.42
C ASP A 95 -2.67 14.41 -14.10
N THR A 96 -1.36 14.49 -13.83
CA THR A 96 -0.81 15.02 -12.57
C THR A 96 -0.97 16.53 -12.42
N SER A 97 -1.49 17.24 -13.41
CA SER A 97 -1.87 18.66 -13.28
C SER A 97 -3.28 18.85 -12.69
N LYS A 98 -4.13 17.81 -12.68
CA LYS A 98 -5.54 17.88 -12.27
C LYS A 98 -5.79 17.30 -10.88
N GLN A 99 -6.84 17.74 -10.21
CA GLN A 99 -7.30 17.04 -9.00
C GLN A 99 -8.01 15.75 -9.39
N HIS A 100 -7.82 14.71 -8.58
CA HIS A 100 -8.42 13.39 -8.79
C HIS A 100 -9.10 12.95 -7.51
N ASP A 101 -10.34 12.48 -7.63
CA ASP A 101 -11.02 11.81 -6.53
C ASP A 101 -10.68 10.32 -6.58
N LEU A 102 -9.68 9.92 -5.78
CA LEU A 102 -9.27 8.52 -5.62
C LEU A 102 -9.66 7.99 -4.24
N ARG A 103 -10.22 6.79 -4.21
CA ARG A 103 -10.74 6.10 -3.01
C ARG A 103 -10.02 4.77 -2.77
N ILE A 104 -10.16 4.24 -1.56
CA ILE A 104 -9.71 2.88 -1.25
C ILE A 104 -10.87 1.89 -1.46
N SER A 105 -11.01 1.36 -2.66
CA SER A 105 -12.05 0.38 -3.01
C SER A 105 -11.70 -1.08 -2.65
N HIS A 106 -10.59 -1.29 -1.93
CA HIS A 106 -10.12 -2.62 -1.54
C HIS A 106 -10.74 -3.07 -0.22
N ILE A 107 -10.99 -4.38 -0.07
CA ILE A 107 -11.71 -4.91 1.11
C ILE A 107 -10.92 -4.79 2.40
N ALA A 108 -9.59 -4.96 2.32
CA ALA A 108 -8.75 -5.30 3.46
C ALA A 108 -7.86 -4.15 3.96
N TYR A 109 -8.17 -2.89 3.66
CA TYR A 109 -7.55 -1.80 4.43
C TYR A 109 -8.18 -1.75 5.83
N ASP A 110 -7.52 -1.08 6.76
CA ASP A 110 -8.02 -0.98 8.13
C ASP A 110 -9.18 0.02 8.20
N ARG A 111 -10.40 -0.50 8.09
CA ARG A 111 -11.64 0.28 8.12
C ARG A 111 -12.05 0.75 9.52
N VAL A 112 -11.37 0.27 10.56
CA VAL A 112 -11.61 0.70 11.94
C VAL A 112 -10.81 1.97 12.22
N HIS A 113 -9.54 1.98 11.79
CA HIS A 113 -8.60 3.05 12.14
C HIS A 113 -8.27 4.00 10.99
N SER A 114 -8.65 3.69 9.73
CA SER A 114 -8.57 4.65 8.62
C SER A 114 -9.95 5.24 8.34
N SER A 115 -10.08 6.57 8.46
CA SER A 115 -11.35 7.27 8.21
C SER A 115 -11.77 7.27 6.74
N ALA A 116 -10.82 7.07 5.82
CA ALA A 116 -11.02 7.22 4.37
C ALA A 116 -11.55 8.61 3.95
N GLU A 117 -11.26 9.65 4.74
CA GLU A 117 -11.66 11.05 4.46
C GLU A 117 -10.56 11.86 3.78
N ASP A 118 -9.29 11.49 3.99
CA ASP A 118 -8.13 12.24 3.51
C ASP A 118 -7.28 11.43 2.53
N SER A 119 -7.46 11.72 1.24
CA SER A 119 -6.72 11.06 0.16
C SER A 119 -5.21 11.30 0.19
N GLY A 120 -4.72 12.30 0.92
CA GLY A 120 -3.29 12.52 1.12
C GLY A 120 -2.57 11.32 1.76
N THR A 121 -3.31 10.43 2.43
CA THR A 121 -2.78 9.25 3.11
C THR A 121 -2.60 8.02 2.21
N TRP A 122 -3.22 7.97 1.02
CA TRP A 122 -3.09 6.88 0.01
C TRP A 122 -2.78 7.36 -1.41
N PHE A 123 -2.88 8.66 -1.66
CA PHE A 123 -2.56 9.30 -2.92
C PHE A 123 -1.90 10.67 -2.68
N PRO A 124 -0.61 10.68 -2.30
CA PRO A 124 0.11 11.89 -1.88
C PRO A 124 0.54 12.79 -3.05
N LEU A 125 -0.28 12.94 -4.10
CA LEU A 125 -0.03 13.85 -5.23
C LEU A 125 0.18 15.31 -4.78
N PRO A 126 -0.54 15.85 -3.78
CA PRO A 126 -0.26 17.19 -3.27
C PRO A 126 1.17 17.34 -2.72
N GLN A 127 1.71 16.32 -2.05
CA GLN A 127 3.10 16.36 -1.54
C GLN A 127 4.11 16.32 -2.68
N LEU A 128 3.87 15.49 -3.70
CA LEU A 128 4.74 15.45 -4.88
C LEU A 128 4.75 16.80 -5.62
N ARG A 129 3.59 17.46 -5.74
CA ARG A 129 3.48 18.81 -6.31
C ARG A 129 4.25 19.85 -5.53
N ARG A 130 4.10 19.84 -4.20
CA ARG A 130 4.83 20.74 -3.31
C ARG A 130 6.34 20.58 -3.49
N LEU A 131 6.84 19.34 -3.49
CA LEU A 131 8.27 19.05 -3.62
C LEU A 131 8.85 19.43 -4.99
N ALA A 132 8.06 19.35 -6.06
CA ALA A 132 8.45 19.89 -7.36
C ALA A 132 8.55 21.43 -7.34
N GLN A 133 7.59 22.12 -6.72
CA GLN A 133 7.61 23.58 -6.59
C GLN A 133 8.79 24.07 -5.74
N GLU A 134 9.19 23.30 -4.74
CA GLU A 134 10.36 23.57 -3.88
C GLU A 134 11.70 23.21 -4.55
N GLY A 135 11.69 22.63 -5.76
CA GLY A 135 12.89 22.16 -6.45
C GLY A 135 13.56 20.94 -5.81
N ARG A 136 12.87 20.27 -4.87
CA ARG A 136 13.35 19.04 -4.22
C ARG A 136 13.43 17.88 -5.21
N ILE A 137 12.50 17.87 -6.17
CA ILE A 137 12.55 17.04 -7.38
C ILE A 137 12.59 17.94 -8.62
N GLY A 138 13.14 17.44 -9.73
CA GLY A 138 13.21 18.21 -10.96
C GLY A 138 11.84 18.45 -11.57
N GLU A 139 11.05 17.38 -11.73
CA GLU A 139 9.69 17.48 -12.26
C GLU A 139 8.81 16.29 -11.87
N ILE A 140 7.50 16.50 -12.00
CA ILE A 140 6.51 15.44 -11.83
C ILE A 140 6.28 14.77 -13.18
N ALA A 141 6.07 13.46 -13.19
CA ALA A 141 5.61 12.78 -14.40
C ALA A 141 4.26 13.35 -14.87
N PRO A 142 3.98 13.50 -16.19
CA PRO A 142 2.71 14.02 -16.67
C PRO A 142 1.52 13.18 -16.23
N ARG A 143 1.75 11.88 -15.96
CA ARG A 143 0.73 10.96 -15.45
C ARG A 143 1.19 10.25 -14.18
N PHE A 144 0.22 9.96 -13.31
CA PHE A 144 0.35 8.92 -12.29
C PHE A 144 -0.33 7.64 -12.79
N PHE A 145 -0.01 6.50 -12.17
CA PHE A 145 -0.54 5.20 -12.61
C PHE A 145 -1.26 4.46 -11.49
N GLY A 146 -2.36 3.80 -11.82
CA GLY A 146 -3.08 2.89 -10.95
C GLY A 146 -2.72 1.44 -11.23
N ALA A 147 -2.19 0.72 -10.24
CA ALA A 147 -1.87 -0.70 -10.34
C ALA A 147 -3.03 -1.57 -9.81
N PRO A 148 -3.67 -2.41 -10.66
CA PRO A 148 -4.82 -3.20 -10.24
C PRO A 148 -4.40 -4.34 -9.31
N THR A 149 -5.25 -4.68 -8.33
CA THR A 149 -4.94 -5.71 -7.32
C THR A 149 -5.78 -6.98 -7.50
N ASN A 150 -5.46 -7.71 -8.58
CA ASN A 150 -6.25 -8.84 -9.05
C ASN A 150 -5.94 -10.20 -8.38
N ARG A 151 -5.10 -10.21 -7.33
CA ARG A 151 -4.66 -11.43 -6.61
C ARG A 151 -4.04 -12.50 -7.54
N SER A 152 -3.43 -12.08 -8.63
CA SER A 152 -2.79 -12.95 -9.62
C SER A 152 -1.36 -12.50 -9.85
N HIS A 153 -0.38 -13.24 -9.33
CA HIS A 153 1.04 -12.95 -9.55
C HIS A 153 1.35 -12.87 -11.03
N ARG A 154 0.81 -13.82 -11.80
CA ARG A 154 1.04 -13.94 -13.23
C ARG A 154 0.57 -12.69 -13.97
N VAL A 155 -0.66 -12.24 -13.74
CA VAL A 155 -1.19 -11.03 -14.40
C VAL A 155 -0.39 -9.80 -14.00
N THR A 156 -0.03 -9.65 -12.73
CA THR A 156 0.79 -8.51 -12.29
C THR A 156 2.17 -8.51 -12.94
N ILE A 157 2.83 -9.67 -13.05
CA ILE A 157 4.20 -9.79 -13.59
C ILE A 157 4.22 -9.70 -15.13
N GLU A 158 3.27 -10.35 -15.80
CA GLU A 158 3.27 -10.52 -17.26
C GLU A 158 2.45 -9.43 -17.97
N THR A 159 1.62 -8.66 -17.27
CA THR A 159 0.71 -7.68 -17.89
C THR A 159 0.78 -6.31 -17.21
N ASP A 160 0.43 -6.22 -15.93
CA ASP A 160 0.26 -4.92 -15.27
C ASP A 160 1.60 -4.17 -15.13
N ALA A 161 2.66 -4.85 -14.65
CA ALA A 161 3.96 -4.23 -14.47
C ALA A 161 4.64 -3.84 -15.80
N PRO A 162 4.59 -4.67 -16.87
CA PRO A 162 5.02 -4.26 -18.21
C PRO A 162 4.27 -3.05 -18.78
N ASP A 163 2.94 -2.95 -18.59
CA ASP A 163 2.16 -1.78 -19.04
C ASP A 163 2.59 -0.51 -18.29
N ILE A 164 2.70 -0.58 -16.96
CA ILE A 164 3.20 0.54 -16.14
C ILE A 164 4.61 0.95 -16.59
N LEU A 165 5.51 0.00 -16.85
CA LEU A 165 6.85 0.29 -17.36
C LEU A 165 6.81 1.03 -18.71
N ALA A 166 5.98 0.57 -19.64
CA ALA A 166 5.84 1.21 -20.95
C ALA A 166 5.37 2.66 -20.81
N ARG A 167 4.41 2.92 -19.93
CA ARG A 167 3.89 4.26 -19.63
C ARG A 167 4.92 5.15 -18.95
N CYS A 168 5.64 4.61 -17.96
CA CYS A 168 6.75 5.32 -17.31
C CYS A 168 7.84 5.71 -18.32
N ARG A 169 8.19 4.83 -19.27
CA ARG A 169 9.15 5.14 -20.33
C ARG A 169 8.64 6.21 -21.28
N ALA A 170 7.37 6.14 -21.69
CA ALA A 170 6.74 7.16 -22.52
C ALA A 170 6.75 8.54 -21.84
N ASP A 171 6.63 8.57 -20.52
CA ASP A 171 6.64 9.79 -19.73
C ASP A 171 8.04 10.24 -19.30
N GLY A 172 9.10 9.49 -19.63
CA GLY A 172 10.47 9.81 -19.23
C GLY A 172 10.72 9.74 -17.72
N VAL A 173 10.02 8.84 -17.01
CA VAL A 173 10.13 8.67 -15.55
C VAL A 173 11.49 8.09 -15.17
N ASP A 174 12.19 8.75 -14.25
CA ASP A 174 13.47 8.29 -13.70
C ASP A 174 13.30 7.50 -12.40
N ALA A 175 12.31 7.91 -11.60
CA ALA A 175 11.98 7.25 -10.35
C ALA A 175 10.48 7.20 -10.05
N ALA A 176 10.06 6.18 -9.30
CA ALA A 176 8.66 6.01 -8.92
C ALA A 176 8.49 5.79 -7.41
N VAL A 177 7.48 6.46 -6.84
CA VAL A 177 7.00 6.24 -5.48
C VAL A 177 5.73 5.39 -5.55
N LEU A 178 5.74 4.23 -4.89
CA LEU A 178 4.62 3.28 -4.94
C LEU A 178 3.86 3.27 -3.61
N VAL A 179 2.53 3.44 -3.69
CA VAL A 179 1.64 3.63 -2.53
C VAL A 179 0.52 2.57 -2.50
N PRO A 180 0.67 1.51 -1.69
CA PRO A 180 -0.32 0.46 -1.48
C PRO A 180 -1.26 0.74 -0.28
N ASN A 181 -2.49 0.22 -0.33
CA ASN A 181 -3.51 0.51 0.69
C ASN A 181 -3.93 -0.70 1.55
N CYS A 182 -3.64 -1.92 1.11
CA CYS A 182 -4.13 -3.18 1.70
C CYS A 182 -3.07 -4.29 1.59
N PRO A 183 -3.23 -5.48 2.22
CA PRO A 183 -2.20 -6.51 2.21
C PRO A 183 -1.79 -6.95 0.79
N VAL A 184 -2.77 -7.28 -0.06
CA VAL A 184 -2.52 -7.67 -1.47
C VAL A 184 -1.97 -6.50 -2.30
N CYS A 185 -2.36 -5.28 -1.95
CA CYS A 185 -1.87 -4.07 -2.59
C CYS A 185 -0.34 -3.94 -2.40
N HIS A 186 0.15 -4.23 -1.19
CA HIS A 186 1.58 -4.20 -0.87
C HIS A 186 2.36 -5.21 -1.72
N GLN A 187 1.83 -6.43 -1.87
CA GLN A 187 2.43 -7.41 -2.77
C GLN A 187 2.41 -6.94 -4.23
N THR A 188 1.29 -6.39 -4.69
CA THR A 188 1.14 -5.92 -6.08
C THR A 188 2.19 -4.87 -6.41
N VAL A 189 2.29 -3.81 -5.60
CA VAL A 189 3.30 -2.77 -5.82
C VAL A 189 4.72 -3.29 -5.62
N SER A 190 4.94 -4.30 -4.77
CA SER A 190 6.26 -4.93 -4.63
C SER A 190 6.71 -5.61 -5.93
N LEU A 191 5.79 -6.32 -6.60
CA LEU A 191 6.06 -6.94 -7.90
C LEU A 191 6.31 -5.87 -8.99
N VAL A 192 5.53 -4.79 -8.99
CA VAL A 192 5.71 -3.66 -9.91
C VAL A 192 7.07 -2.97 -9.67
N ALA A 193 7.41 -2.67 -8.41
CA ALA A 193 8.67 -2.02 -8.05
C ALA A 193 9.88 -2.83 -8.54
N ARG A 194 9.88 -4.14 -8.30
CA ARG A 194 10.93 -5.04 -8.80
C ARG A 194 11.04 -4.99 -10.32
N HIS A 195 9.91 -5.04 -11.03
CA HIS A 195 9.90 -5.00 -12.48
C HIS A 195 10.48 -3.69 -13.02
N LEU A 196 10.13 -2.55 -12.42
CA LEU A 196 10.64 -1.23 -12.80
C LEU A 196 12.15 -1.11 -12.55
N GLU A 197 12.65 -1.57 -11.41
CA GLU A 197 14.08 -1.52 -11.09
C GLU A 197 14.93 -2.43 -11.97
N ALA A 198 14.43 -3.63 -12.29
CA ALA A 198 15.07 -4.50 -13.27
C ALA A 198 15.16 -3.85 -14.67
N ASN A 199 14.36 -2.82 -14.93
CA ASN A 199 14.25 -2.12 -16.21
C ASN A 199 14.72 -0.67 -16.19
N GLY A 200 15.45 -0.27 -15.14
CA GLY A 200 16.18 0.99 -15.10
C GLY A 200 15.45 2.18 -14.49
N ILE A 201 14.30 1.98 -13.84
CA ILE A 201 13.58 3.03 -13.10
C ILE A 201 13.76 2.78 -11.61
N SER A 202 14.31 3.75 -10.87
CA SER A 202 14.52 3.58 -9.42
C SER A 202 13.19 3.67 -8.67
N THR A 203 12.99 2.92 -7.60
CA THR A 203 11.71 2.87 -6.89
C THR A 203 11.85 2.91 -5.39
N VAL A 204 10.81 3.41 -4.73
CA VAL A 204 10.60 3.26 -3.29
C VAL A 204 9.14 2.93 -3.03
N VAL A 205 8.89 1.90 -2.21
CA VAL A 205 7.55 1.61 -1.69
C VAL A 205 7.35 2.40 -0.40
N MET A 206 6.25 3.12 -0.29
CA MET A 206 5.77 3.73 0.97
C MET A 206 4.63 2.87 1.48
N GLY A 207 4.78 2.12 2.57
CA GLY A 207 3.77 1.14 2.98
C GLY A 207 3.77 0.77 4.46
N CYS A 208 2.71 0.09 4.87
CA CYS A 208 2.49 -0.36 6.25
C CYS A 208 2.65 -1.87 6.46
N ALA A 209 2.52 -2.70 5.42
CA ALA A 209 2.62 -4.16 5.60
C ALA A 209 4.07 -4.65 5.50
N LYS A 210 4.83 -4.48 6.59
CA LYS A 210 6.28 -4.76 6.62
C LYS A 210 6.64 -6.17 6.14
N ASP A 211 6.02 -7.18 6.74
CA ASP A 211 6.30 -8.58 6.45
C ASP A 211 6.02 -8.93 4.99
N ILE A 212 4.93 -8.42 4.40
CA ILE A 212 4.59 -8.66 2.99
C ILE A 212 5.62 -8.03 2.04
N VAL A 213 6.02 -6.78 2.30
CA VAL A 213 6.94 -6.04 1.43
C VAL A 213 8.36 -6.61 1.50
N GLU A 214 8.83 -6.94 2.70
CA GLU A 214 10.14 -7.57 2.90
C GLU A 214 10.16 -8.98 2.31
N HIS A 215 9.07 -9.76 2.46
CA HIS A 215 8.97 -11.10 1.89
C HIS A 215 8.97 -11.08 0.35
N ALA A 216 8.36 -10.08 -0.27
CA ALA A 216 8.45 -9.88 -1.71
C ALA A 216 9.83 -9.36 -2.19
N ALA A 217 10.75 -9.05 -1.27
CA ALA A 217 12.06 -8.45 -1.50
C ALA A 217 12.01 -7.24 -2.44
N VAL A 218 11.42 -6.14 -1.98
CA VAL A 218 11.49 -4.88 -2.76
C VAL A 218 12.90 -4.28 -2.72
N PRO A 219 13.26 -3.43 -3.70
CA PRO A 219 14.57 -2.78 -3.72
C PRO A 219 14.75 -1.78 -2.58
N ARG A 220 13.72 -0.96 -2.32
CA ARG A 220 13.71 0.06 -1.26
C ARG A 220 12.31 0.18 -0.63
N PHE A 221 12.26 0.31 0.68
CA PHE A 221 11.01 0.38 1.43
C PHE A 221 11.07 1.42 2.55
N LEU A 222 10.12 2.36 2.54
CA LEU A 222 9.77 3.14 3.72
C LEU A 222 8.58 2.47 4.42
N PHE A 223 8.85 1.92 5.61
CA PHE A 223 7.85 1.31 6.46
C PHE A 223 7.26 2.33 7.44
N SER A 224 5.94 2.52 7.40
CA SER A 224 5.18 3.23 8.43
C SER A 224 4.33 2.25 9.23
N ASP A 225 4.53 2.17 10.54
CA ASP A 225 3.74 1.26 11.42
C ASP A 225 2.37 1.87 11.75
N PHE A 226 1.59 2.10 10.70
CA PHE A 226 0.26 2.72 10.71
C PHE A 226 -0.81 1.72 10.23
N PRO A 227 -2.10 1.96 10.52
CA PRO A 227 -3.17 1.17 9.95
C PRO A 227 -3.14 1.17 8.42
N LEU A 228 -3.45 0.03 7.82
CA LEU A 228 -3.49 -0.12 6.36
C LEU A 228 -4.47 0.89 5.75
N GLY A 229 -4.03 1.58 4.71
CA GLY A 229 -4.75 2.69 4.10
C GLY A 229 -4.13 4.06 4.38
N ASN A 230 -3.15 4.13 5.30
CA ASN A 230 -2.49 5.38 5.68
C ASN A 230 -0.97 5.39 5.38
N SER A 231 -0.56 4.74 4.29
CA SER A 231 0.86 4.54 3.94
C SER A 231 1.64 5.84 3.71
N ALA A 232 0.95 6.93 3.37
CA ALA A 232 1.56 8.22 3.05
C ALA A 232 1.47 9.27 4.17
N GLY A 233 1.12 8.87 5.39
CA GLY A 233 1.06 9.76 6.55
C GLY A 233 -0.28 9.66 7.27
N LYS A 234 -0.41 10.39 8.38
CA LYS A 234 -1.65 10.46 9.15
C LYS A 234 -2.72 11.29 8.42
N PRO A 235 -4.00 10.92 8.56
CA PRO A 235 -5.10 11.71 8.02
C PRO A 235 -5.15 13.07 8.72
N GLN A 236 -5.44 14.13 7.95
CA GLN A 236 -5.61 15.49 8.45
C GLN A 236 -4.35 16.05 9.17
N ASP A 237 -3.19 15.47 8.88
CA ASP A 237 -1.89 15.90 9.42
C ASP A 237 -0.91 16.14 8.25
N PRO A 238 -0.92 17.36 7.66
CA PRO A 238 -0.04 17.71 6.56
C PRO A 238 1.44 17.59 6.91
N ALA A 239 1.82 17.76 8.17
CA ALA A 239 3.21 17.64 8.61
C ALA A 239 3.67 16.18 8.59
N SER A 240 2.84 15.25 9.07
CA SER A 240 3.09 13.81 8.93
C SER A 240 3.20 13.40 7.47
N GLN A 241 2.31 13.88 6.60
CA GLN A 241 2.33 13.54 5.17
C GLN A 241 3.58 14.08 4.47
N ALA A 242 3.94 15.35 4.73
CA ALA A 242 5.14 15.96 4.19
C ALA A 242 6.41 15.24 4.66
N PHE A 243 6.51 14.93 5.95
CA PHE A 243 7.63 14.19 6.52
C PHE A 243 7.76 12.79 5.91
N THR A 244 6.65 12.05 5.79
CA THR A 244 6.66 10.68 5.28
C THR A 244 7.11 10.66 3.81
N PHE A 245 6.63 11.58 2.98
CA PHE A 245 7.03 11.64 1.57
C PHE A 245 8.51 12.05 1.41
N GLU A 246 8.97 13.07 2.15
CA GLU A 246 10.38 13.47 2.14
C GLU A 246 11.30 12.34 2.62
N LEU A 247 10.91 11.60 3.67
CA LEU A 247 11.66 10.44 4.12
C LEU A 247 11.73 9.36 3.03
N ALA A 248 10.65 9.12 2.28
CA ALA A 248 10.65 8.16 1.18
C ALA A 248 11.65 8.55 0.08
N LEU A 249 11.73 9.84 -0.27
CA LEU A 249 12.73 10.36 -1.21
C LEU A 249 14.16 10.20 -0.68
N ARG A 250 14.38 10.38 0.63
CA ARG A 250 15.69 10.11 1.23
C ARG A 250 16.05 8.63 1.17
N VAL A 251 15.12 7.71 1.39
CA VAL A 251 15.36 6.26 1.21
C VAL A 251 15.73 5.98 -0.25
N LEU A 252 15.01 6.58 -1.20
CA LEU A 252 15.27 6.45 -2.62
C LEU A 252 16.70 6.87 -3.00
N GLU A 253 17.20 7.98 -2.43
CA GLU A 253 18.56 8.50 -2.67
C GLU A 253 19.66 7.73 -1.94
N SER A 254 19.43 7.35 -0.68
CA SER A 254 20.50 6.95 0.24
C SER A 254 20.56 5.46 0.55
N ALA A 255 19.63 4.65 0.03
CA ALA A 255 19.65 3.20 0.25
C ALA A 255 21.01 2.59 -0.18
N PRO A 256 21.73 1.90 0.73
CA PRO A 256 23.05 1.34 0.43
C PRO A 256 23.01 0.15 -0.54
N GLY A 257 21.82 -0.43 -0.79
CA GLY A 257 21.63 -1.54 -1.70
C GLY A 257 20.19 -2.05 -1.76
N PRO A 258 19.93 -3.16 -2.48
CA PRO A 258 18.62 -3.80 -2.53
C PRO A 258 18.13 -4.21 -1.14
N GLN A 259 16.82 -4.32 -0.98
CA GLN A 259 16.17 -4.75 0.27
C GLN A 259 16.49 -3.82 1.45
N THR A 260 16.72 -2.54 1.17
CA THR A 260 16.83 -1.53 2.22
C THR A 260 15.43 -1.18 2.73
N THR A 261 15.19 -1.44 4.01
CA THR A 261 13.98 -1.01 4.72
C THR A 261 14.35 0.06 5.75
N VAL A 262 13.70 1.21 5.67
CA VAL A 262 13.78 2.27 6.69
C VAL A 262 12.44 2.36 7.40
N GLN A 263 12.46 2.30 8.73
CA GLN A 263 11.28 2.50 9.55
C GLN A 263 11.07 4.00 9.81
N SER A 264 9.86 4.48 9.52
CA SER A 264 9.42 5.82 9.89
C SER A 264 9.40 5.96 11.41
N PRO A 265 9.94 7.07 11.97
CA PRO A 265 9.86 7.34 13.41
C PRO A 265 8.46 7.81 13.85
N LEU A 266 7.56 8.14 12.92
CA LEU A 266 6.21 8.55 13.29
C LEU A 266 5.45 7.36 13.84
N ARG A 267 4.81 7.54 15.00
CA ARG A 267 3.91 6.55 15.62
C ARG A 267 2.46 6.91 15.32
N TRP A 268 1.62 5.91 14.99
CA TRP A 268 0.19 6.13 14.74
C TRP A 268 -0.47 6.78 15.96
N SER A 269 -0.31 6.13 17.11
CA SER A 269 -0.80 6.53 18.43
C SER A 269 0.21 6.10 19.50
N ALA A 270 0.13 6.69 20.69
CA ALA A 270 0.91 6.26 21.84
C ALA A 270 0.49 4.87 22.34
N ASP A 271 -0.82 4.58 22.28
CA ASP A 271 -1.39 3.27 22.57
C ASP A 271 -1.37 2.38 21.32
N PRO A 272 -0.63 1.24 21.31
CA PRO A 272 -0.58 0.33 20.18
C PRO A 272 -1.78 -0.63 20.07
N SER A 273 -2.76 -0.54 20.97
CA SER A 273 -3.92 -1.45 21.03
C SER A 273 -4.70 -1.57 19.72
N TRP A 274 -4.71 -0.52 18.88
CA TRP A 274 -5.33 -0.52 17.54
C TRP A 274 -4.90 -1.72 16.67
N LYS A 275 -3.67 -2.22 16.86
CA LYS A 275 -3.13 -3.37 16.13
C LYS A 275 -3.88 -4.67 16.41
N ARG A 276 -4.58 -4.75 17.55
CA ARG A 276 -5.39 -5.90 17.92
C ARG A 276 -6.70 -5.97 17.15
N ASP A 277 -7.17 -4.85 16.57
CA ASP A 277 -8.47 -4.80 15.93
C ASP A 277 -8.44 -5.32 14.50
N TYR A 278 -7.30 -5.19 13.82
CA TYR A 278 -7.17 -5.59 12.42
C TYR A 278 -7.17 -7.12 12.25
N SER A 279 -8.27 -7.67 11.70
CA SER A 279 -8.41 -9.09 11.31
C SER A 279 -7.90 -10.07 12.37
N ASN A 280 -8.16 -9.81 13.65
CA ASN A 280 -7.68 -10.65 14.74
C ASN A 280 -8.69 -11.74 15.08
N ALA A 281 -8.40 -12.97 14.67
CA ALA A 281 -9.27 -14.12 14.92
C ALA A 281 -9.50 -14.36 16.42
N ASP A 282 -8.48 -14.12 17.26
CA ASP A 282 -8.53 -14.39 18.70
C ASP A 282 -9.46 -13.42 19.45
N ALA A 283 -9.83 -12.29 18.83
CA ALA A 283 -10.72 -11.29 19.39
C ALA A 283 -12.19 -11.47 18.96
N LEU A 284 -12.51 -12.46 18.12
CA LEU A 284 -13.85 -12.63 17.53
C LEU A 284 -14.62 -13.78 18.19
N SER A 285 -15.88 -13.53 18.51
CA SER A 285 -16.80 -14.59 18.95
C SER A 285 -17.22 -15.50 17.78
N ALA A 286 -17.73 -16.70 18.11
CA ALA A 286 -18.23 -17.65 17.11
C ALA A 286 -19.37 -17.07 16.24
N GLU A 287 -20.22 -16.23 16.83
CA GLU A 287 -21.31 -15.56 16.11
C GLU A 287 -20.77 -14.54 15.10
N GLU A 288 -19.76 -13.75 15.49
CA GLU A 288 -19.12 -12.78 14.61
C GLU A 288 -18.39 -13.45 13.46
N LEU A 289 -17.66 -14.54 13.72
CA LEU A 289 -17.00 -15.33 12.68
C LEU A 289 -18.01 -15.87 11.66
N ALA A 290 -19.16 -16.38 12.11
CA ALA A 290 -20.21 -16.87 11.24
C ALA A 290 -20.83 -15.75 10.39
N ARG A 291 -21.02 -14.54 10.95
CA ARG A 291 -21.48 -13.36 10.20
C ARG A 291 -20.46 -12.95 9.13
N LEU A 292 -19.20 -12.81 9.52
CA LEU A 292 -18.11 -12.41 8.61
C LEU A 292 -17.94 -13.38 7.43
N ARG A 293 -18.12 -14.68 7.67
CA ARG A 293 -18.13 -15.68 6.60
C ARG A 293 -19.23 -15.40 5.57
N ARG A 294 -20.48 -15.19 6.02
CA ARG A 294 -21.62 -14.89 5.13
C ARG A 294 -21.40 -13.61 4.33
N ASP A 295 -20.92 -12.56 4.98
CA ASP A 295 -20.66 -11.27 4.33
C ASP A 295 -19.57 -11.40 3.27
N PHE A 296 -18.50 -12.15 3.55
CA PHE A 296 -17.43 -12.38 2.58
C PHE A 296 -17.90 -13.23 1.39
N ASP A 297 -18.70 -14.28 1.62
CA ASP A 297 -19.28 -15.11 0.56
C ASP A 297 -20.13 -14.26 -0.40
N ALA A 298 -21.00 -13.40 0.12
CA ALA A 298 -21.82 -12.50 -0.69
C ALA A 298 -20.97 -11.56 -1.56
N GLN A 299 -19.90 -11.00 -1.00
CA GLN A 299 -19.00 -10.10 -1.72
C GLN A 299 -18.19 -10.81 -2.81
N LYS A 300 -17.86 -12.09 -2.61
CA LYS A 300 -17.14 -12.89 -3.60
C LYS A 300 -18.00 -13.15 -4.84
N GLU A 301 -19.29 -13.42 -4.67
CA GLU A 301 -20.23 -13.61 -5.79
C GLU A 301 -20.41 -12.31 -6.60
N ILE A 302 -20.54 -11.16 -5.94
CA ILE A 302 -20.60 -9.85 -6.61
C ILE A 302 -19.34 -9.62 -7.46
N ALA A 303 -18.16 -9.81 -6.86
CA ALA A 303 -16.89 -9.59 -7.56
C ALA A 303 -16.70 -10.55 -8.75
N LYS A 304 -17.16 -11.79 -8.63
CA LYS A 304 -17.12 -12.77 -9.72
C LYS A 304 -17.97 -12.33 -10.91
N GLY A 305 -19.22 -11.91 -10.67
CA GLY A 305 -20.11 -11.43 -11.73
C GLY A 305 -19.56 -10.22 -12.48
N ILE A 306 -18.94 -9.27 -11.77
CA ILE A 306 -18.32 -8.08 -12.38
C ILE A 306 -17.13 -8.46 -13.26
N ARG A 307 -16.27 -9.37 -12.79
CA ARG A 307 -15.11 -9.83 -13.57
C ARG A 307 -15.53 -10.56 -14.85
N GLU A 308 -16.59 -11.37 -14.79
CA GLU A 308 -17.14 -12.07 -15.96
C GLU A 308 -17.75 -11.10 -16.99
N SER A 309 -18.34 -9.98 -16.56
CA SER A 309 -18.85 -8.94 -17.46
C SER A 309 -17.78 -8.04 -18.10
N ALA A 310 -16.56 -8.03 -17.55
CA ALA A 310 -15.46 -7.15 -17.98
C ALA A 310 -14.37 -7.89 -18.79
N ALA A 311 -14.46 -9.22 -18.89
CA ALA A 311 -13.58 -10.08 -19.69
C ALA A 311 -14.18 -10.31 -21.09
#